data_AF-A0A662KVU5-F1
#
_entry.id   AF-A0A662KVU5-F1
#
_cell.length_a   1.000
_cell.length_b   1.000
_cell.length_c   1.000
_cell.angle_alpha   90.00
_cell.angle_beta   90.00
_cell.angle_gamma   90.00
#
_symmetry.space_group_name_H-M   'P 1'
#
loop_
_entity.id
_entity.type
_entity.pdbx_description
1 polymer ?
#
loop_
_entity_poly.entity_id
_entity_poly.type
_entity_poly.pdbx_seq_one_letter_code
_entity_poly.pdbx_strand_id
1 'polypeptide(L)'
;MRAMWKVTVCIFVVAILMVPISSMKNEMSGNDVGITKQSEENHISQKTIHLQFSKPYIMESNGYSSLDIEGTNAKICHSGNPALPVYTTSLSFPLGTKIIDISCDIKEIKSMNLSEKVMPAPRPIIAGKNAEYKMDTVYDSNEFFPDNWFSYFRRGGVDENGHKTFVTIKVYPARYSPVSNTIHYAENIDLKIKYIEGEESCKGNDGYDMVIITPSEFSDELQPLIEHKNKFGVSTVLKTTEDIYAEYDGVDQAEKIKYFIKDAIEQWGIKYILLVGSIDKLPMRESAVQCSVFSFKYVLTDLYYADIYDANGSFCSWDSNHNEKFGEFIWDWSNDT
;
A
#
# COMPACT_ATOMS: atom_id res chain seq x y z
N MET A 1 53.84 44.60 25.97
CA MET A 1 52.42 44.98 25.91
C MET A 1 51.59 43.71 26.00
N ARG A 2 50.98 43.44 27.16
CA ARG A 2 50.19 42.23 27.43
C ARG A 2 48.76 42.45 26.94
N ALA A 3 48.27 41.62 26.03
CA ALA A 3 46.86 41.57 25.68
C ALA A 3 46.18 40.46 26.49
N MET A 4 45.29 40.86 27.39
CA MET A 4 44.39 39.99 28.14
C MET A 4 43.13 39.76 27.28
N TRP A 5 42.82 38.51 26.94
CA TRP A 5 41.52 38.16 26.37
C TRP A 5 40.66 37.52 27.47
N LYS A 6 39.55 38.17 27.81
CA LYS A 6 38.55 37.67 28.76
C LYS A 6 37.68 36.62 28.05
N VAL A 7 37.68 35.39 28.55
CA VAL A 7 36.71 34.35 28.17
C VAL A 7 35.47 34.52 29.04
N THR A 8 34.34 34.83 28.40
CA THR A 8 33.02 34.84 29.05
C THR A 8 32.39 33.46 28.87
N VAL A 9 32.21 32.73 29.96
CA VAL A 9 31.49 31.46 30.00
C VAL A 9 30.01 31.76 30.30
N CYS A 10 29.12 31.50 29.36
CA CYS A 10 27.67 31.54 29.58
C CYS A 10 27.17 30.14 29.91
N ILE A 11 26.74 29.94 31.16
CA ILE A 11 26.07 28.72 31.62
C ILE A 11 24.58 28.92 31.36
N PHE A 12 23.99 28.14 30.44
CA PHE A 12 22.53 28.05 30.28
C PHE A 12 22.00 26.94 31.19
N VAL A 13 21.28 27.34 32.24
CA VAL A 13 20.49 26.44 33.09
C VAL A 13 19.10 26.36 32.46
N VAL A 14 18.74 25.19 31.93
CA VAL A 14 17.37 24.91 31.47
C VAL A 14 16.59 24.32 32.64
N ALA A 15 15.66 25.09 33.19
CA ALA A 15 14.71 24.64 34.20
C ALA A 15 13.50 23.98 33.51
N ILE A 16 13.35 22.67 33.70
CA ILE A 16 12.17 21.91 33.25
C ILE A 16 11.06 22.13 34.29
N LEU A 17 10.04 22.92 33.94
CA LEU A 17 8.82 23.06 34.72
C LEU A 17 7.84 21.95 34.32
N MET A 18 7.72 20.94 35.17
CA MET A 18 6.58 20.02 35.16
C MET A 18 5.35 20.73 35.75
N VAL A 19 4.26 20.81 34.99
CA VAL A 19 2.94 21.18 35.52
C VAL A 19 2.06 19.92 35.58
N PRO A 20 1.50 19.56 36.74
CA PRO A 20 0.58 18.44 36.85
C PRO A 20 -0.82 18.83 36.34
N ILE A 21 -1.40 17.98 35.50
CA ILE A 21 -2.80 18.11 35.04
C ILE A 21 -3.71 17.80 36.23
N SER A 22 -4.41 18.81 36.74
CA SER A 22 -5.48 18.63 37.72
C SER A 22 -6.84 18.64 37.04
N SER A 23 -7.65 17.65 37.44
CA SER A 23 -9.05 17.45 37.09
C SER A 23 -9.90 18.68 37.43
N MET A 24 -10.66 19.18 36.45
CA MET A 24 -11.74 20.14 36.69
C MET A 24 -13.10 19.52 36.34
N LYS A 25 -13.96 19.50 37.37
CA LYS A 25 -15.39 19.20 37.31
C LYS A 25 -16.13 20.32 36.57
N ASN A 26 -17.11 19.94 35.76
CA ASN A 26 -18.03 20.87 35.10
C ASN A 26 -19.25 21.12 36.02
N GLU A 27 -19.52 22.37 36.36
CA GLU A 27 -20.84 22.84 36.82
C GLU A 27 -21.46 23.71 35.73
N MET A 28 -22.73 23.44 35.41
CA MET A 28 -23.56 24.18 34.46
C MET A 28 -24.06 25.50 35.08
N SER A 29 -23.95 26.60 34.33
CA SER A 29 -24.95 27.67 34.33
C SER A 29 -24.94 28.40 32.99
N GLY A 30 -26.12 28.55 32.40
CA GLY A 30 -26.32 28.96 31.02
C GLY A 30 -26.09 30.44 30.73
N ASN A 31 -25.81 30.71 29.46
CA ASN A 31 -26.54 31.67 28.63
C ASN A 31 -26.25 31.34 27.16
N ASP A 32 -27.32 31.12 26.40
CA ASP A 32 -27.32 30.82 24.97
C ASP A 32 -26.52 31.86 24.17
N VAL A 33 -25.44 31.39 23.56
CA VAL A 33 -24.86 31.96 22.35
C VAL A 33 -24.74 30.80 21.38
N GLY A 34 -25.56 30.83 20.33
CA GLY A 34 -25.56 29.83 19.28
C GLY A 34 -24.19 29.76 18.60
N ILE A 35 -23.37 28.82 19.05
CA ILE A 35 -22.22 28.34 18.27
C ILE A 35 -22.80 27.33 17.30
N THR A 36 -23.10 27.80 16.10
CA THR A 36 -23.26 26.95 14.93
C THR A 36 -22.00 26.09 14.84
N LYS A 37 -22.12 24.80 15.16
CA LYS A 37 -21.12 23.80 14.79
C LYS A 37 -20.95 23.93 13.28
N GLN A 38 -19.81 24.46 12.83
CA GLN A 38 -19.38 24.28 11.46
C GLN A 38 -19.28 22.77 11.26
N SER A 39 -20.25 22.21 10.55
CA SER A 39 -20.10 20.91 9.92
C SER A 39 -18.90 21.03 8.99
N GLU A 40 -17.87 20.23 9.22
CA GLU A 40 -16.84 19.96 8.21
C GLU A 40 -17.58 19.49 6.94
N GLU A 41 -17.72 20.38 5.97
CA GLU A 41 -18.17 20.00 4.64
C GLU A 41 -17.05 19.12 4.05
N ASN A 42 -17.18 17.80 4.20
CA ASN A 42 -16.39 16.86 3.44
C ASN A 42 -16.70 17.08 1.97
N HIS A 43 -15.88 17.89 1.30
CA HIS A 43 -16.06 18.21 -0.11
C HIS A 43 -15.89 16.92 -0.92
N ILE A 44 -17.00 16.38 -1.42
CA ILE A 44 -16.97 15.20 -2.27
C ILE A 44 -16.39 15.61 -3.62
N SER A 45 -15.20 15.12 -3.92
CA SER A 45 -14.54 15.29 -5.20
C SER A 45 -14.93 14.17 -6.15
N GLN A 46 -14.96 14.49 -7.44
CA GLN A 46 -15.23 13.50 -8.50
C GLN A 46 -14.19 13.59 -9.60
N LYS A 47 -13.63 12.44 -9.98
CA LYS A 47 -12.73 12.28 -11.12
C LYS A 47 -13.38 11.39 -12.16
N THR A 48 -13.38 11.85 -13.42
CA THR A 48 -13.90 11.08 -14.56
C THR A 48 -12.75 10.72 -15.50
N ILE A 49 -12.68 9.47 -15.92
CA ILE A 49 -11.70 8.97 -16.90
C ILE A 49 -12.48 8.40 -18.08
N HIS A 50 -12.23 8.96 -19.26
CA HIS A 50 -12.84 8.51 -20.51
C HIS A 50 -11.89 7.53 -21.19
N LEU A 51 -12.32 6.28 -21.35
CA LEU A 51 -11.55 5.22 -21.98
C LEU A 51 -12.16 4.87 -23.33
N GLN A 52 -11.32 4.85 -24.37
CA GLN A 52 -11.68 4.47 -25.72
C GLN A 52 -10.86 3.26 -26.15
N PHE A 53 -11.56 2.27 -26.70
CA PHE A 53 -11.00 0.99 -27.14
C PHE A 53 -11.41 0.72 -28.58
N SER A 54 -10.54 0.02 -29.31
CA SER A 54 -10.89 -0.46 -30.65
C SER A 54 -11.75 -1.73 -30.59
N LYS A 55 -12.33 -2.10 -31.74
CA LYS A 55 -12.97 -3.40 -31.89
C LYS A 55 -11.95 -4.52 -31.64
N PRO A 56 -12.31 -5.60 -30.91
CA PRO A 56 -11.38 -6.69 -30.66
C PRO A 56 -10.87 -7.36 -31.95
N TYR A 57 -9.57 -7.53 -32.00
CA TYR A 57 -8.86 -8.27 -33.04
C TYR A 57 -8.58 -9.70 -32.54
N ILE A 58 -8.90 -10.69 -33.38
CA ILE A 58 -8.76 -12.10 -33.04
C ILE A 58 -7.68 -12.72 -33.91
N MET A 59 -6.74 -13.40 -33.26
CA MET A 59 -5.73 -14.23 -33.91
C MET A 59 -5.94 -15.67 -33.50
N GLU A 60 -6.02 -16.58 -34.46
CA GLU A 60 -6.10 -18.01 -34.20
C GLU A 60 -4.70 -18.62 -34.22
N SER A 61 -4.35 -19.34 -33.15
CA SER A 61 -3.08 -20.07 -33.06
C SER A 61 -3.23 -21.28 -32.15
N ASN A 62 -2.67 -22.42 -32.56
CA ASN A 62 -2.65 -23.66 -31.77
C ASN A 62 -4.02 -24.14 -31.24
N GLY A 63 -5.10 -23.91 -32.00
CA GLY A 63 -6.46 -24.30 -31.59
C GLY A 63 -7.12 -23.36 -30.57
N TYR A 64 -6.57 -22.16 -30.39
CA TYR A 64 -7.14 -21.14 -29.51
C TYR A 64 -7.29 -19.80 -30.24
N SER A 65 -8.22 -18.98 -29.75
CA SER A 65 -8.36 -17.57 -30.11
C SER A 65 -7.60 -16.69 -29.12
N SER A 66 -6.64 -15.89 -29.61
CA SER A 66 -5.99 -14.82 -28.86
C SER A 66 -6.69 -13.50 -29.18
N LEU A 67 -7.11 -12.80 -28.14
CA LEU A 67 -7.79 -11.51 -28.25
C LEU A 67 -6.81 -10.36 -28.02
N ASP A 68 -6.91 -9.32 -28.83
CA ASP A 68 -6.20 -8.05 -28.64
C ASP A 68 -7.14 -6.87 -28.87
N ILE A 69 -6.97 -5.81 -28.07
CA ILE A 69 -7.81 -4.61 -28.10
C ILE A 69 -6.90 -3.40 -27.93
N GLU A 70 -6.86 -2.52 -28.93
CA GLU A 70 -6.10 -1.28 -28.84
C GLU A 70 -6.70 -0.39 -27.76
N GLY A 71 -5.83 0.24 -26.97
CA GLY A 71 -6.21 0.99 -25.76
C GLY A 71 -6.08 0.18 -24.47
N THR A 72 -5.85 -1.13 -24.54
CA THR A 72 -5.46 -1.94 -23.37
C THR A 72 -3.95 -1.95 -23.16
N ASN A 73 -3.50 -2.27 -21.94
CA ASN A 73 -2.08 -2.24 -21.57
C ASN A 73 -1.60 -3.50 -20.83
N ALA A 74 -2.49 -4.47 -20.60
CA ALA A 74 -2.18 -5.73 -19.95
C ALA A 74 -3.14 -6.83 -20.42
N LYS A 75 -2.92 -8.06 -19.97
CA LYS A 75 -3.83 -9.20 -20.14
C LYS A 75 -4.09 -9.87 -18.80
N ILE A 76 -5.24 -10.52 -18.65
CA ILE A 76 -5.50 -11.39 -17.50
C ILE A 76 -4.46 -12.52 -17.52
N CYS A 77 -3.68 -12.59 -16.44
CA CYS A 77 -2.53 -13.50 -16.31
C CYS A 77 -2.73 -14.59 -15.26
N HIS A 78 -3.90 -14.67 -14.63
CA HIS A 78 -4.20 -15.72 -13.66
C HIS A 78 -4.25 -17.07 -14.37
N SER A 79 -3.33 -17.97 -14.02
CA SER A 79 -3.14 -19.26 -14.69
C SER A 79 -4.46 -19.97 -14.96
N GLY A 80 -4.67 -20.37 -16.21
CA GLY A 80 -5.80 -21.18 -16.63
C GLY A 80 -7.11 -20.42 -16.85
N ASN A 81 -7.20 -19.14 -16.48
CA ASN A 81 -8.30 -18.28 -16.87
C ASN A 81 -8.14 -17.77 -18.31
N PRO A 82 -9.23 -17.39 -19.01
CA PRO A 82 -9.14 -16.75 -20.32
C PRO A 82 -8.27 -15.48 -20.30
N ALA A 83 -7.24 -15.43 -21.16
CA ALA A 83 -6.26 -14.35 -21.23
C ALA A 83 -6.81 -13.12 -21.98
N LEU A 84 -7.80 -12.44 -21.39
CA LEU A 84 -8.45 -11.28 -21.99
C LEU A 84 -7.63 -10.00 -21.83
N PRO A 85 -7.64 -9.08 -22.82
CA PRO A 85 -7.07 -7.74 -22.70
C PRO A 85 -7.73 -6.95 -21.58
N VAL A 86 -6.91 -6.26 -20.79
CA VAL A 86 -7.32 -5.44 -19.65
C VAL A 86 -6.59 -4.10 -19.68
N TYR A 87 -7.29 -3.04 -19.34
CA TYR A 87 -6.69 -1.74 -19.09
C TYR A 87 -6.51 -1.57 -17.58
N THR A 88 -5.26 -1.42 -17.12
CA THR A 88 -4.93 -1.18 -15.71
C THR A 88 -4.40 0.24 -15.54
N THR A 89 -4.96 0.97 -14.60
CA THR A 89 -4.47 2.29 -14.20
C THR A 89 -4.37 2.39 -12.68
N SER A 90 -3.34 3.09 -12.19
CA SER A 90 -3.13 3.34 -10.76
C SER A 90 -3.17 4.84 -10.52
N LEU A 91 -4.06 5.26 -9.63
CA LEU A 91 -4.21 6.65 -9.22
C LEU A 91 -3.60 6.84 -7.84
N SER A 92 -2.79 7.88 -7.67
CA SER A 92 -2.23 8.31 -6.39
C SER A 92 -3.08 9.43 -5.80
N PHE A 93 -3.41 9.31 -4.52
CA PHE A 93 -4.16 10.29 -3.73
C PHE A 93 -3.42 10.58 -2.42
N PRO A 94 -3.67 11.73 -1.76
CA PRO A 94 -3.24 11.94 -0.38
C PRO A 94 -3.61 10.76 0.52
N LEU A 95 -2.73 10.40 1.45
CA LEU A 95 -2.94 9.29 2.38
C LEU A 95 -4.26 9.49 3.13
N GLY A 96 -5.02 8.40 3.31
CA GLY A 96 -6.31 8.45 4.02
C GLY A 96 -7.49 8.92 3.17
N THR A 97 -7.29 9.15 1.86
CA THR A 97 -8.38 9.44 0.92
C THR A 97 -9.42 8.33 0.94
N LYS A 98 -10.68 8.70 1.20
CA LYS A 98 -11.81 7.76 1.27
C LYS A 98 -12.53 7.71 -0.07
N ILE A 99 -12.40 6.57 -0.76
CA ILE A 99 -13.18 6.30 -1.96
C ILE A 99 -14.62 5.96 -1.56
N ILE A 100 -15.57 6.79 -2.00
CA ILE A 100 -17.00 6.63 -1.75
C ILE A 100 -17.61 5.65 -2.75
N ASP A 101 -17.29 5.84 -4.04
CA ASP A 101 -17.89 5.10 -5.13
C ASP A 101 -16.97 5.06 -6.35
N ILE A 102 -16.97 3.94 -7.05
CA ILE A 102 -16.36 3.81 -8.38
C ILE A 102 -17.43 3.19 -9.26
N SER A 103 -17.84 3.91 -10.30
CA SER A 103 -18.84 3.46 -11.25
C SER A 103 -18.28 3.47 -12.67
N CYS A 104 -18.86 2.61 -13.50
CA CYS A 104 -18.46 2.41 -14.89
C CYS A 104 -19.71 2.59 -15.76
N ASP A 105 -19.74 3.66 -16.55
CA ASP A 105 -20.82 3.92 -17.49
C ASP A 105 -20.43 3.39 -18.88
N ILE A 106 -21.20 2.43 -19.37
CA ILE A 106 -20.96 1.78 -20.66
C ILE A 106 -22.10 2.15 -21.58
N LYS A 107 -21.77 2.86 -22.66
CA LYS A 107 -22.78 3.40 -23.59
C LYS A 107 -23.37 2.33 -24.50
N GLU A 108 -22.52 1.43 -24.99
CA GLU A 108 -22.91 0.40 -25.94
C GLU A 108 -22.11 -0.88 -25.68
N ILE A 109 -22.82 -2.00 -25.57
CA ILE A 109 -22.23 -3.33 -25.47
C ILE A 109 -22.50 -4.04 -26.79
N LYS A 110 -21.42 -4.45 -27.45
CA LYS A 110 -21.45 -5.22 -28.70
C LYS A 110 -21.10 -6.67 -28.43
N SER A 111 -21.56 -7.56 -29.30
CA SER A 111 -21.35 -9.01 -29.16
C SER A 111 -20.69 -9.59 -30.40
N MET A 112 -19.82 -10.57 -30.21
CA MET A 112 -19.19 -11.33 -31.28
C MET A 112 -19.02 -12.79 -30.89
N ASN A 113 -19.17 -13.70 -31.84
CA ASN A 113 -18.91 -15.13 -31.64
C ASN A 113 -17.50 -15.48 -32.08
N LEU A 114 -16.88 -16.41 -31.36
CA LEU A 114 -15.58 -16.97 -31.69
C LEU A 114 -15.75 -18.35 -32.34
N SER A 115 -14.77 -18.69 -33.19
CA SER A 115 -14.57 -20.03 -33.76
C SER A 115 -14.01 -20.99 -32.73
N GLU A 116 -12.96 -20.57 -32.02
CA GLU A 116 -12.23 -21.36 -31.02
C GLU A 116 -12.33 -20.74 -29.63
N LYS A 117 -11.93 -21.49 -28.60
CA LYS A 117 -11.92 -20.99 -27.21
C LYS A 117 -10.83 -19.93 -27.03
N VAL A 118 -11.07 -18.94 -26.16
CA VAL A 118 -10.03 -17.96 -25.80
C VAL A 118 -8.83 -18.68 -25.18
N MET A 119 -7.62 -18.30 -25.55
CA MET A 119 -6.38 -18.88 -25.00
C MET A 119 -6.31 -18.68 -23.47
N PRO A 120 -6.05 -19.75 -22.68
CA PRO A 120 -5.88 -19.60 -21.24
C PRO A 120 -4.55 -18.90 -20.93
N ALA A 121 -4.48 -18.19 -19.81
CA ALA A 121 -3.22 -17.65 -19.33
C ALA A 121 -2.28 -18.80 -18.92
N PRO A 122 -1.02 -18.80 -19.38
CA PRO A 122 -0.08 -19.85 -19.03
C PRO A 122 0.32 -19.74 -17.56
N ARG A 123 0.83 -20.84 -17.01
CA ARG A 123 1.49 -20.81 -15.71
C ARG A 123 2.80 -20.02 -15.78
N PRO A 124 3.21 -19.34 -14.69
CA PRO A 124 4.56 -18.82 -14.56
C PRO A 124 5.57 -19.94 -14.75
N ILE A 125 6.57 -19.70 -15.61
CA ILE A 125 7.62 -20.67 -15.92
C ILE A 125 8.99 -20.05 -15.74
N ILE A 126 9.96 -20.89 -15.41
CA ILE A 126 11.37 -20.51 -15.43
C ILE A 126 11.75 -20.13 -16.87
N ALA A 127 12.43 -18.99 -17.03
CA ALA A 127 12.91 -18.51 -18.31
C ALA A 127 13.65 -19.62 -19.09
N GLY A 128 13.32 -19.78 -20.37
CA GLY A 128 13.90 -20.81 -21.25
C GLY A 128 13.13 -22.14 -21.30
N LYS A 129 12.06 -22.31 -20.50
CA LYS A 129 11.10 -23.42 -20.67
C LYS A 129 9.94 -23.02 -21.58
N ASN A 130 9.22 -24.01 -22.10
CA ASN A 130 7.99 -23.79 -22.86
C ASN A 130 6.79 -23.62 -21.92
N ALA A 131 5.87 -22.72 -22.29
CA ALA A 131 4.63 -22.50 -21.55
C ALA A 131 3.63 -23.62 -21.80
N GLU A 132 2.96 -24.04 -20.73
CA GLU A 132 1.83 -24.97 -20.80
C GLU A 132 0.52 -24.19 -20.63
N TYR A 133 -0.44 -24.48 -21.51
CA TYR A 133 -1.73 -23.82 -21.59
C TYR A 133 -2.81 -24.80 -21.16
N LYS A 134 -3.29 -24.67 -19.93
CA LYS A 134 -4.31 -25.56 -19.35
C LYS A 134 -5.55 -24.74 -18.97
N MET A 135 -6.71 -25.09 -19.51
CA MET A 135 -7.99 -24.48 -19.13
C MET A 135 -8.34 -24.82 -17.68
N ASP A 136 -8.84 -23.84 -16.95
CA ASP A 136 -9.39 -24.01 -15.60
C ASP A 136 -10.94 -24.07 -15.62
N THR A 137 -11.56 -24.24 -14.45
CA THR A 137 -13.03 -24.41 -14.28
C THR A 137 -13.85 -23.26 -14.85
N VAL A 138 -13.26 -22.08 -15.06
CA VAL A 138 -13.93 -20.94 -15.71
C VAL A 138 -14.47 -21.34 -17.10
N TYR A 139 -13.78 -22.24 -17.82
CA TYR A 139 -14.18 -22.69 -19.16
C TYR A 139 -15.46 -23.54 -19.19
N ASP A 140 -15.89 -24.06 -18.05
CA ASP A 140 -17.11 -24.87 -17.91
C ASP A 140 -18.36 -24.01 -17.67
N SER A 141 -18.20 -22.68 -17.55
CA SER A 141 -19.29 -21.74 -17.28
C SER A 141 -19.88 -21.10 -18.54
N ASN A 142 -21.18 -20.79 -18.49
CA ASN A 142 -21.86 -19.91 -19.46
C ASN A 142 -21.84 -18.43 -19.03
N GLU A 143 -21.40 -18.13 -17.81
CA GLU A 143 -21.31 -16.75 -17.32
C GLU A 143 -20.17 -15.99 -17.99
N PHE A 144 -20.34 -14.68 -18.11
CA PHE A 144 -19.32 -13.81 -18.69
C PHE A 144 -18.19 -13.56 -17.71
N PHE A 145 -16.99 -14.02 -18.04
CA PHE A 145 -15.75 -13.76 -17.32
C PHE A 145 -14.98 -12.56 -17.91
N PRO A 146 -14.47 -11.63 -17.08
CA PRO A 146 -14.77 -11.46 -15.65
C PRO A 146 -16.22 -11.03 -15.42
N ASP A 147 -16.74 -11.23 -14.21
CA ASP A 147 -18.15 -10.96 -13.87
C ASP A 147 -18.53 -9.47 -13.92
N ASN A 148 -17.55 -8.59 -13.73
CA ASN A 148 -17.71 -7.15 -13.74
C ASN A 148 -16.88 -6.52 -14.86
N TRP A 149 -17.29 -5.34 -15.32
CA TRP A 149 -16.56 -4.56 -16.32
C TRP A 149 -15.34 -3.83 -15.75
N PHE A 150 -15.23 -3.78 -14.43
CA PHE A 150 -14.03 -3.32 -13.76
C PHE A 150 -13.88 -4.04 -12.41
N SER A 151 -12.66 -4.03 -11.90
CA SER A 151 -12.36 -4.32 -10.50
C SER A 151 -11.39 -3.28 -9.99
N TYR A 152 -11.32 -3.11 -8.68
CA TYR A 152 -10.35 -2.20 -8.08
C TYR A 152 -9.87 -2.73 -6.74
N PHE A 153 -8.68 -2.27 -6.35
CA PHE A 153 -8.15 -2.47 -5.01
C PHE A 153 -7.43 -1.21 -4.58
N ARG A 154 -7.35 -1.02 -3.26
CA ARG A 154 -6.71 0.15 -2.65
C ARG A 154 -5.56 -0.30 -1.76
N ARG A 155 -4.47 0.47 -1.73
CA ARG A 155 -3.31 0.19 -0.89
C ARG A 155 -2.72 1.49 -0.34
N GLY A 156 -2.16 1.42 0.86
CA GLY A 156 -1.20 2.44 1.32
C GLY A 156 0.16 2.16 0.69
N GLY A 157 0.94 3.20 0.44
CA GLY A 157 2.29 3.04 -0.09
C GLY A 157 3.07 4.36 -0.03
N VAL A 158 4.25 4.35 -0.62
CA VAL A 158 5.15 5.51 -0.69
C VAL A 158 5.51 5.80 -2.14
N ASP A 159 5.36 7.05 -2.58
CA ASP A 159 5.97 7.56 -3.81
C ASP A 159 7.07 8.60 -3.51
N GLU A 160 7.59 9.25 -4.55
CA GLU A 160 8.61 10.31 -4.44
C GLU A 160 8.18 11.49 -3.53
N ASN A 161 6.88 11.68 -3.32
CA ASN A 161 6.29 12.75 -2.51
C ASN A 161 5.83 12.27 -1.13
N GLY A 162 6.14 11.01 -0.75
CA GLY A 162 5.85 10.45 0.57
C GLY A 162 4.69 9.45 0.57
N HIS A 163 4.04 9.30 1.72
CA HIS A 163 2.97 8.32 1.88
C HIS A 163 1.69 8.74 1.14
N LYS A 164 1.10 7.78 0.41
CA LYS A 164 -0.08 7.98 -0.44
C LYS A 164 -1.04 6.80 -0.35
N THR A 165 -2.29 7.08 -0.72
CA THR A 165 -3.29 6.04 -0.99
C THR A 165 -3.32 5.79 -2.49
N PHE A 166 -2.99 4.57 -2.90
CA PHE A 166 -3.08 4.12 -4.28
C PHE A 166 -4.39 3.39 -4.54
N VAL A 167 -5.06 3.74 -5.65
CA VAL A 167 -6.23 3.04 -6.15
C VAL A 167 -5.90 2.48 -7.52
N THR A 168 -5.77 1.16 -7.62
CA THR A 168 -5.55 0.47 -8.89
C THR A 168 -6.87 -0.03 -9.41
N ILE A 169 -7.22 0.36 -10.63
CA ILE A 169 -8.45 0.00 -11.32
C ILE A 169 -8.08 -0.83 -12.54
N LYS A 170 -8.69 -2.01 -12.66
CA LYS A 170 -8.62 -2.87 -13.83
C LYS A 170 -9.96 -2.76 -14.56
N VAL A 171 -9.95 -2.34 -15.82
CA VAL A 171 -11.12 -2.26 -16.70
C VAL A 171 -11.04 -3.36 -17.73
N TYR A 172 -12.14 -4.08 -17.90
CA TYR A 172 -12.27 -5.22 -18.80
C TYR A 172 -13.12 -4.82 -20.00
N PRO A 173 -12.52 -4.27 -21.07
CA PRO A 173 -13.28 -3.83 -22.25
C PRO A 173 -13.88 -5.00 -23.03
N ALA A 174 -13.44 -6.23 -22.77
CA ALA A 174 -14.06 -7.44 -23.27
C ALA A 174 -14.28 -8.45 -22.14
N ARG A 175 -15.41 -9.15 -22.23
CA ARG A 175 -15.84 -10.23 -21.34
C ARG A 175 -16.22 -11.42 -22.19
N TYR A 176 -15.91 -12.62 -21.72
CA TYR A 176 -16.03 -13.85 -22.49
C TYR A 176 -16.93 -14.86 -21.77
N SER A 177 -17.91 -15.42 -22.47
CA SER A 177 -18.65 -16.59 -22.03
C SER A 177 -18.05 -17.83 -22.69
N PRO A 178 -17.36 -18.69 -21.92
CA PRO A 178 -16.64 -19.82 -22.49
C PRO A 178 -17.52 -20.83 -23.18
N VAL A 179 -18.59 -21.32 -22.54
CA VAL A 179 -19.44 -22.37 -23.11
C VAL A 179 -20.17 -21.89 -24.37
N SER A 180 -20.68 -20.65 -24.40
CA SER A 180 -21.32 -20.07 -25.61
C SER A 180 -20.32 -19.59 -26.66
N ASN A 181 -19.04 -19.51 -26.31
CA ASN A 181 -17.95 -18.97 -27.12
C ASN A 181 -18.22 -17.54 -27.64
N THR A 182 -18.84 -16.72 -26.80
CA THR A 182 -19.27 -15.35 -27.15
C THR A 182 -18.48 -14.33 -26.34
N ILE A 183 -18.04 -13.26 -27.00
CA ILE A 183 -17.44 -12.09 -26.36
C ILE A 183 -18.44 -10.95 -26.37
N HIS A 184 -18.60 -10.31 -25.21
CA HIS A 184 -19.18 -8.98 -25.10
C HIS A 184 -18.06 -7.95 -24.96
N TYR A 185 -18.11 -6.88 -25.74
CA TYR A 185 -17.10 -5.83 -25.68
C TYR A 185 -17.72 -4.43 -25.75
N ALA A 186 -16.99 -3.46 -25.21
CA ALA A 186 -17.36 -2.05 -25.22
C ALA A 186 -16.19 -1.19 -25.72
N GLU A 187 -16.47 -0.32 -26.67
CA GLU A 187 -15.48 0.60 -27.26
C GLU A 187 -15.33 1.90 -26.47
N ASN A 188 -16.32 2.25 -25.64
CA ASN A 188 -16.32 3.47 -24.84
C ASN A 188 -16.77 3.16 -23.41
N ILE A 189 -15.89 3.42 -22.46
CA ILE A 189 -16.13 3.21 -21.04
C ILE A 189 -15.77 4.47 -20.27
N ASP A 190 -16.74 5.04 -19.56
CA ASP A 190 -16.52 6.21 -18.71
C ASP A 190 -16.44 5.75 -17.25
N LEU A 191 -15.25 5.86 -16.64
CA LEU A 191 -15.06 5.60 -15.20
C LEU A 191 -15.30 6.88 -14.41
N LYS A 192 -16.09 6.79 -13.34
CA LYS A 192 -16.33 7.88 -12.39
C LYS A 192 -15.93 7.43 -11.00
N ILE A 193 -15.11 8.24 -10.34
CA ILE A 193 -14.57 7.97 -9.01
C ILE A 193 -14.99 9.12 -8.11
N LYS A 194 -15.77 8.82 -7.09
CA LYS A 194 -16.16 9.79 -6.05
C LYS A 194 -15.36 9.51 -4.79
N TYR A 195 -14.76 10.55 -4.22
CA TYR A 195 -13.90 10.42 -3.07
C TYR A 195 -13.92 11.66 -2.19
N ILE A 196 -13.57 11.46 -0.92
CA ILE A 196 -13.23 12.53 0.01
C ILE A 196 -11.71 12.50 0.13
N GLU A 197 -11.08 13.59 -0.27
CA GLU A 197 -9.63 13.71 -0.23
C GLU A 197 -9.13 13.60 1.22
N GLY A 198 -8.08 12.81 1.41
CA GLY A 198 -7.41 12.69 2.69
C GLY A 198 -6.60 13.94 3.01
N GLU A 199 -6.22 14.09 4.27
CA GLU A 199 -5.27 15.12 4.65
C GLU A 199 -3.88 14.73 4.12
N GLU A 200 -3.13 15.71 3.57
CA GLU A 200 -1.72 15.45 3.30
C GLU A 200 -1.01 15.12 4.61
N SER A 201 -0.28 14.01 4.64
CA SER A 201 0.44 13.56 5.84
C SER A 201 1.29 14.71 6.41
N CYS A 202 1.12 14.95 7.71
CA CYS A 202 1.83 15.95 8.49
C CYS A 202 3.30 16.00 8.08
N LYS A 203 3.74 17.15 7.55
CA LYS A 203 5.16 17.42 7.35
C LYS A 203 5.76 17.55 8.75
N GLY A 204 6.44 16.51 9.23
CA GLY A 204 7.20 16.56 10.48
C GLY A 204 8.09 17.80 10.49
N ASN A 205 7.97 18.62 11.53
CA ASN A 205 8.68 19.90 11.65
C ASN A 205 10.09 19.73 12.26
N ASP A 206 10.49 18.51 12.60
CA ASP A 206 11.56 18.26 13.58
C ASP A 206 12.90 17.74 13.00
N GLY A 207 13.05 17.63 11.66
CA GLY A 207 14.37 17.79 11.03
C GLY A 207 15.31 16.57 10.96
N TYR A 208 14.79 15.33 10.96
CA TYR A 208 15.60 14.13 10.68
C TYR A 208 15.17 13.44 9.38
N ASP A 209 16.13 13.04 8.55
CA ASP A 209 15.90 12.28 7.32
C ASP A 209 15.95 10.77 7.57
N MET A 210 16.74 10.35 8.57
CA MET A 210 17.08 8.94 8.79
C MET A 210 17.10 8.59 10.27
N VAL A 211 16.58 7.41 10.60
CA VAL A 211 16.76 6.78 11.92
C VAL A 211 17.56 5.48 11.80
N ILE A 212 18.50 5.28 12.73
CA ILE A 212 19.18 4.00 12.93
C ILE A 212 18.57 3.34 14.16
N ILE A 213 18.03 2.13 13.99
CA ILE A 213 17.49 1.31 15.08
C ILE A 213 18.47 0.19 15.35
N THR A 214 18.94 0.10 16.59
CA THR A 214 20.03 -0.82 16.96
C THR A 214 19.95 -1.25 18.42
N PRO A 215 20.44 -2.45 18.79
CA PRO A 215 20.77 -2.76 20.17
C PRO A 215 21.76 -1.77 20.76
N SER A 216 21.60 -1.48 22.06
CA SER A 216 22.44 -0.53 22.80
C SER A 216 23.94 -0.82 22.67
N GLU A 217 24.33 -2.09 22.58
CA GLU A 217 25.70 -2.57 22.48
C GLU A 217 26.48 -2.12 21.22
N PHE A 218 25.79 -1.65 20.17
CA PHE A 218 26.43 -1.17 18.94
C PHE A 218 26.36 0.36 18.79
N SER A 219 25.84 1.07 19.79
CA SER A 219 25.56 2.51 19.67
C SER A 219 26.83 3.35 19.51
N ASP A 220 27.92 2.93 20.16
CA ASP A 220 29.21 3.62 20.12
C ASP A 220 29.91 3.39 18.77
N GLU A 221 29.87 2.16 18.26
CA GLU A 221 30.45 1.77 16.96
C GLU A 221 29.76 2.45 15.77
N LEU A 222 28.50 2.87 15.94
CA LEU A 222 27.72 3.52 14.90
C LEU A 222 27.92 5.05 14.84
N GLN A 223 28.58 5.67 15.83
CA GLN A 223 28.82 7.12 15.83
C GLN A 223 29.55 7.62 14.56
N PRO A 224 30.62 6.96 14.07
CA PRO A 224 31.29 7.38 12.83
C PRO A 224 30.36 7.37 11.60
N LEU A 225 29.39 6.43 11.55
CA LEU A 225 28.41 6.35 10.47
C LEU A 225 27.40 7.51 10.57
N ILE A 226 26.93 7.83 11.77
CA ILE A 226 26.02 8.95 12.02
C ILE A 226 26.69 10.28 11.63
N GLU A 227 27.91 10.52 12.10
CA GLU A 227 28.70 11.70 11.74
C GLU A 227 28.92 11.81 10.23
N HIS A 228 29.24 10.69 9.57
CA HIS A 228 29.37 10.64 8.12
C HIS A 228 28.05 11.04 7.45
N LYS A 229 26.92 10.43 7.80
CA LYS A 229 25.61 10.75 7.18
C LYS A 229 25.23 12.22 7.37
N ASN A 230 25.39 12.74 8.58
CA ASN A 230 25.14 14.16 8.90
C ASN A 230 26.05 15.09 8.08
N LYS A 231 27.33 14.75 7.92
CA LYS A 231 28.27 15.52 7.08
C LYS A 231 27.85 15.59 5.61
N PHE A 232 27.20 14.55 5.10
CA PHE A 232 26.68 14.49 3.73
C PHE A 232 25.22 14.96 3.61
N GLY A 233 24.68 15.64 4.63
CA GLY A 233 23.36 16.28 4.58
C GLY A 233 22.19 15.31 4.75
N VAL A 234 22.41 14.14 5.35
CA VAL A 234 21.35 13.22 5.77
C VAL A 234 21.25 13.28 7.28
N SER A 235 20.27 14.04 7.79
CA SER A 235 20.09 14.25 9.23
C SER A 235 19.72 12.91 9.89
N THR A 236 20.62 12.37 10.69
CA THR A 236 20.54 10.99 11.20
C THR A 236 20.50 10.97 12.73
N VAL A 237 19.52 10.23 13.27
CA VAL A 237 19.36 9.98 14.70
C VAL A 237 19.46 8.48 15.00
N LEU A 238 19.98 8.12 16.17
CA LEU A 238 20.04 6.74 16.65
C LEU A 238 19.00 6.52 17.74
N LYS A 239 18.28 5.40 17.67
CA LYS A 239 17.35 4.94 18.70
C LYS A 239 17.69 3.50 19.07
N THR A 240 17.79 3.21 20.37
CA THR A 240 18.09 1.85 20.80
C THR A 240 16.84 0.98 20.85
N THR A 241 16.99 -0.32 20.61
CA THR A 241 15.88 -1.29 20.76
C THR A 241 15.33 -1.30 22.18
N GLU A 242 16.20 -1.15 23.18
CA GLU A 242 15.86 -1.13 24.60
C GLU A 242 14.98 0.07 24.95
N ASP A 243 15.29 1.25 24.43
CA ASP A 243 14.46 2.44 24.60
C ASP A 243 13.09 2.25 23.93
N ILE A 244 13.06 1.71 22.70
CA ILE A 244 11.81 1.46 21.98
C ILE A 244 10.92 0.48 22.76
N TYR A 245 11.50 -0.60 23.28
CA TYR A 245 10.74 -1.63 24.02
C TYR A 245 10.16 -1.12 25.33
N ALA A 246 10.79 -0.11 25.94
CA ALA A 246 10.34 0.55 27.15
C ALA A 246 9.29 1.64 26.89
N GLU A 247 9.38 2.35 25.76
CA GLU A 247 8.53 3.50 25.43
C GLU A 247 7.23 3.13 24.69
N TYR A 248 7.24 2.04 23.92
CA TYR A 248 6.13 1.68 23.04
C TYR A 248 5.43 0.40 23.51
N ASP A 249 4.10 0.41 23.37
CA ASP A 249 3.27 -0.78 23.52
C ASP A 249 3.07 -1.48 22.17
N GLY A 250 2.75 -2.77 22.22
CA GLY A 250 2.54 -3.62 21.05
C GLY A 250 2.42 -5.08 21.47
N VAL A 251 1.85 -5.92 20.61
CA VAL A 251 1.67 -7.36 20.84
C VAL A 251 3.02 -8.05 21.05
N ASP A 252 4.07 -7.57 20.38
CA ASP A 252 5.45 -8.02 20.53
C ASP A 252 6.47 -6.91 20.22
N GLN A 253 7.76 -7.26 20.34
CA GLN A 253 8.89 -6.37 20.08
C GLN A 253 8.90 -5.80 18.65
N ALA A 254 8.51 -6.59 17.65
CA ALA A 254 8.48 -6.12 16.27
C ALA A 254 7.36 -5.09 16.06
N GLU A 255 6.19 -5.27 16.67
CA GLU A 255 5.12 -4.27 16.59
C GLU A 255 5.49 -2.97 17.32
N LYS A 256 6.16 -3.07 18.46
CA LYS A 256 6.72 -1.90 19.18
C LYS A 256 7.67 -1.08 18.30
N ILE A 257 8.59 -1.75 17.59
CA ILE A 257 9.49 -1.08 16.62
C ILE A 257 8.68 -0.40 15.51
N LYS A 258 7.62 -1.06 15.02
CA LYS A 258 6.78 -0.50 13.96
C LYS A 258 5.99 0.73 14.42
N TYR A 259 5.50 0.75 15.66
CA TYR A 259 4.89 1.95 16.25
C TYR A 259 5.89 3.10 16.41
N PHE A 260 7.12 2.81 16.87
CA PHE A 260 8.18 3.82 16.90
C PHE A 260 8.44 4.41 15.50
N ILE A 261 8.52 3.56 14.47
CA ILE A 261 8.73 4.01 13.09
C ILE A 261 7.57 4.90 12.63
N LYS A 262 6.32 4.51 12.92
CA LYS A 262 5.14 5.33 12.63
C LYS A 262 5.28 6.72 13.26
N ASP A 263 5.61 6.79 14.54
CA ASP A 263 5.77 8.06 15.26
C ASP A 263 6.94 8.89 14.72
N ALA A 264 8.06 8.27 14.37
CA ALA A 264 9.19 8.95 13.74
C ALA A 264 8.83 9.51 12.36
N ILE A 265 7.98 8.83 11.59
CA ILE A 265 7.46 9.34 10.30
C ILE A 265 6.55 10.55 10.54
N GLU A 266 5.61 10.45 11.48
CA GLU A 266 4.59 11.48 11.71
C GLU A 266 5.15 12.73 12.41
N GLN A 267 6.09 12.56 13.34
CA GLN A 267 6.65 13.66 14.14
C GLN A 267 7.90 14.24 13.50
N TRP A 268 8.85 13.39 13.06
CA TRP A 268 10.14 13.85 12.55
C TRP A 268 10.20 13.94 11.03
N GLY A 269 9.30 13.26 10.31
CA GLY A 269 9.29 13.25 8.84
C GLY A 269 10.40 12.40 8.22
N ILE A 270 10.86 11.35 8.92
CA ILE A 270 11.92 10.48 8.42
C ILE A 270 11.55 9.84 7.08
N LYS A 271 12.57 9.59 6.26
CA LYS A 271 12.46 8.92 4.95
C LYS A 271 13.19 7.58 4.92
N TYR A 272 14.19 7.43 5.77
CA TYR A 272 15.06 6.27 5.78
C TYR A 272 15.13 5.64 7.17
N ILE A 273 15.18 4.30 7.17
CA ILE A 273 15.39 3.51 8.38
C ILE A 273 16.57 2.58 8.08
N LEU A 274 17.50 2.49 9.01
CA LEU A 274 18.56 1.49 9.00
C LEU A 274 18.42 0.61 10.23
N LEU A 275 18.20 -0.68 10.00
CA LEU A 275 18.14 -1.69 11.03
C LEU A 275 19.53 -2.31 11.18
N VAL A 276 20.11 -2.23 12.37
CA VAL A 276 21.43 -2.81 12.67
C VAL A 276 21.29 -3.77 13.83
N GLY A 277 21.51 -5.06 13.59
CA GLY A 277 21.44 -6.07 14.66
C GLY A 277 21.13 -7.47 14.13
N SER A 278 20.97 -8.41 15.07
CA SER A 278 20.46 -9.76 14.79
C SER A 278 18.96 -9.86 15.08
N ILE A 279 18.34 -10.90 14.53
CA ILE A 279 16.93 -11.24 14.79
C ILE A 279 16.60 -11.48 16.28
N ASP A 280 17.61 -11.71 17.12
CA ASP A 280 17.41 -11.97 18.55
C ASP A 280 17.08 -10.69 19.34
N LYS A 281 17.62 -9.55 18.92
CA LYS A 281 17.44 -8.24 19.59
C LYS A 281 16.71 -7.22 18.73
N LEU A 282 16.74 -7.37 17.41
CA LEU A 282 16.00 -6.59 16.43
C LEU A 282 15.21 -7.58 15.55
N PRO A 283 14.04 -8.05 16.03
CA PRO A 283 13.32 -9.12 15.36
C PRO A 283 12.84 -8.70 13.97
N MET A 284 12.80 -9.66 13.05
CA MET A 284 12.07 -9.52 11.78
C MET A 284 10.67 -10.10 11.97
N ARG A 285 9.72 -9.69 11.11
CA ARG A 285 8.38 -10.28 11.14
C ARG A 285 8.36 -11.55 10.29
N GLU A 286 7.60 -12.54 10.73
CA GLU A 286 7.27 -13.71 9.94
C GLU A 286 5.96 -13.50 9.17
N SER A 287 6.02 -13.57 7.83
CA SER A 287 4.82 -13.60 6.98
C SER A 287 4.33 -15.04 6.82
N ALA A 288 3.03 -15.25 7.04
CA ALA A 288 2.38 -16.55 6.99
C ALA A 288 1.91 -16.86 5.56
N VAL A 289 2.69 -17.66 4.84
CA VAL A 289 2.38 -18.10 3.48
C VAL A 289 1.68 -19.46 3.53
N GLN A 290 0.39 -19.50 3.20
CA GLN A 290 -0.35 -20.75 3.09
C GLN A 290 0.06 -21.47 1.79
N CYS A 291 0.91 -22.49 1.91
CA CYS A 291 1.38 -23.29 0.76
C CYS A 291 0.54 -24.56 0.52
N SER A 292 -0.36 -24.90 1.44
CA SER A 292 -1.35 -25.98 1.26
C SER A 292 -2.58 -25.72 2.11
N VAL A 293 -3.67 -26.45 1.86
CA VAL A 293 -4.94 -26.35 2.60
C VAL A 293 -4.74 -26.44 4.13
N PHE A 294 -3.72 -27.18 4.58
CA PHE A 294 -3.49 -27.44 6.00
C PHE A 294 -2.17 -26.89 6.54
N SER A 295 -1.36 -26.17 5.75
CA SER A 295 -0.04 -25.72 6.21
C SER A 295 0.34 -24.31 5.78
N PHE A 296 0.94 -23.61 6.74
CA PHE A 296 1.61 -22.33 6.55
C PHE A 296 3.12 -22.55 6.56
N LYS A 297 3.82 -21.81 5.72
CA LYS A 297 5.26 -21.55 5.82
C LYS A 297 5.44 -20.13 6.30
N TYR A 298 6.37 -19.93 7.23
CA TYR A 298 6.69 -18.63 7.78
C TYR A 298 7.97 -18.12 7.13
N VAL A 299 7.90 -16.93 6.54
CA VAL A 299 9.02 -16.30 5.84
C VAL A 299 9.41 -15.02 6.57
N LEU A 300 10.66 -14.95 7.02
CA LEU A 300 11.21 -13.77 7.68
C LEU A 300 11.32 -12.61 6.68
N THR A 301 10.85 -11.43 7.09
CA THR A 301 10.93 -10.21 6.28
C THR A 301 11.03 -8.95 7.13
N ASP A 302 11.78 -7.97 6.62
CA ASP A 302 11.88 -6.61 7.13
C ASP A 302 10.87 -5.66 6.48
N LEU A 303 10.18 -6.09 5.40
CA LEU A 303 9.12 -5.31 4.73
C LEU A 303 8.00 -4.90 5.68
N TYR A 304 7.82 -5.64 6.78
CA TYR A 304 6.90 -5.29 7.86
C TYR A 304 7.14 -3.88 8.42
N TYR A 305 8.40 -3.45 8.49
CA TYR A 305 8.78 -2.12 8.98
C TYR A 305 8.60 -1.00 7.95
N ALA A 306 8.46 -1.35 6.67
CA ALA A 306 8.19 -0.37 5.61
C ALA A 306 6.69 -0.14 5.39
N ASP A 307 5.86 -1.16 5.63
CA ASP A 307 4.41 -1.10 5.38
C ASP A 307 3.62 -0.57 6.60
N ILE A 308 3.70 0.75 6.83
CA ILE A 308 3.17 1.39 8.04
C ILE A 308 1.66 1.62 8.00
N TYR A 309 1.11 2.01 6.85
CA TYR A 309 -0.27 2.46 6.72
C TYR A 309 -1.07 1.61 5.73
N ASP A 310 -2.31 1.32 6.08
CA ASP A 310 -3.28 0.76 5.15
C ASP A 310 -3.78 1.82 4.14
N ALA A 311 -4.69 1.42 3.25
CA ALA A 311 -5.26 2.33 2.26
C ALA A 311 -6.06 3.50 2.86
N ASN A 312 -6.53 3.36 4.10
CA ASN A 312 -7.28 4.37 4.83
C ASN A 312 -6.37 5.26 5.70
N GLY A 313 -5.04 5.08 5.63
CA GLY A 313 -4.08 5.81 6.47
C GLY A 313 -4.04 5.32 7.91
N SER A 314 -4.65 4.18 8.22
CA SER A 314 -4.62 3.56 9.55
C SER A 314 -3.40 2.65 9.69
N PHE A 315 -2.96 2.37 10.92
CA PHE A 315 -1.82 1.49 11.17
C PHE A 315 -2.05 0.09 10.58
N CYS A 316 -1.11 -0.39 9.77
CA CYS A 316 -1.14 -1.71 9.16
C CYS A 316 -0.46 -2.73 10.08
N SER A 317 -1.22 -3.46 10.91
CA SER A 317 -0.65 -4.45 11.84
C SER A 317 -0.09 -5.70 11.15
N TRP A 318 -0.45 -5.94 9.89
CA TRP A 318 -0.33 -7.23 9.17
C TRP A 318 -1.19 -8.37 9.72
N ASP A 319 -1.95 -8.15 10.80
CA ASP A 319 -2.89 -9.12 11.39
C ASP A 319 -4.31 -8.55 11.36
N SER A 320 -4.87 -8.42 10.16
CA SER A 320 -6.17 -7.78 9.94
C SER A 320 -7.36 -8.60 10.45
N ASN A 321 -7.18 -9.90 10.70
CA ASN A 321 -8.22 -10.80 11.21
C ASN A 321 -7.98 -11.23 12.66
N HIS A 322 -6.94 -10.71 13.31
CA HIS A 322 -6.59 -10.94 14.70
C HIS A 322 -6.37 -12.42 15.05
N ASN A 323 -5.69 -13.15 14.16
CA ASN A 323 -5.38 -14.56 14.35
C ASN A 323 -3.90 -14.84 14.65
N GLU A 324 -3.11 -13.78 14.87
CA GLU A 324 -1.66 -13.82 15.14
C GLU A 324 -0.81 -14.40 13.99
N LYS A 325 -1.38 -14.50 12.78
CA LYS A 325 -0.65 -14.80 11.55
C LYS A 325 -0.51 -13.52 10.74
N PHE A 326 0.71 -13.02 10.71
CA PHE A 326 0.98 -11.75 10.08
C PHE A 326 1.20 -11.92 8.56
N GLY A 327 0.70 -10.98 7.77
CA GLY A 327 0.94 -10.89 6.34
C GLY A 327 0.47 -12.15 5.61
N GLU A 328 -0.71 -12.66 5.95
CA GLU A 328 -1.23 -13.90 5.39
C GLU A 328 -1.33 -13.82 3.87
N PHE A 329 -0.73 -14.80 3.20
CA PHE A 329 -0.81 -14.94 1.75
C PHE A 329 -1.15 -16.37 1.37
N ILE A 330 -2.21 -16.54 0.57
CA ILE A 330 -2.56 -17.85 0.01
C ILE A 330 -1.75 -18.06 -1.26
N TRP A 331 -0.74 -18.93 -1.15
CA TRP A 331 0.05 -19.30 -2.30
C TRP A 331 -0.73 -20.33 -3.12
N ASP A 332 -1.20 -19.87 -4.27
CA ASP A 332 -1.62 -20.71 -5.38
C ASP A 332 -0.66 -20.44 -6.54
N TRP A 333 -0.33 -21.47 -7.32
CA TRP A 333 0.50 -21.37 -8.52
C TRP A 333 -0.04 -20.37 -9.55
N SER A 334 -1.32 -19.99 -9.42
CA SER A 334 -2.00 -18.99 -10.23
C SER A 334 -1.79 -17.54 -9.77
N ASN A 335 -1.24 -17.33 -8.56
CA ASN A 335 -1.00 -16.01 -7.94
C ASN A 335 0.43 -15.47 -8.12
N ASP A 336 1.36 -16.26 -8.68
CA ASP A 336 2.72 -15.83 -9.02
C ASP A 336 2.71 -14.99 -10.32
N THR A 337 2.05 -13.81 -10.30
CA THR A 337 1.93 -12.91 -11.46
C THR A 337 2.76 -11.65 -11.33
#